data_AF-A0A0A8F0Y1-F1
#
_entry.id   AF-A0A0A8F0Y1-F1
#
_cell.length_a   1.000
_cell.length_b   1.000
_cell.length_c   1.000
_cell.angle_alpha   90.00
_cell.angle_beta   90.00
_cell.angle_gamma   90.00
#
_symmetry.space_group_name_H-M   'P 1'
#
loop_
_entity.id
_entity.type
_entity.pdbx_description
1 polymer ?
#
loop_
_entity_poly.entity_id
_entity_poly.type
_entity_poly.pdbx_seq_one_letter_code
_entity_poly.pdbx_strand_id
1 'polypeptide(L)'
;MALRHAYAPAMRIRIVDAFTDRPFAGNPAGVVLLDAGTFPEDAWLQHVAAEVNLSETAFAHPLPPGGDADWALRWLTPTAEVNMCGHATLATTHVLHTTGAATGTVRFSTRSGVLITHADGSGSITMDFPTAPLTPVDVPDVVARALGAEIRSAHDTGPDVGDLLIELADEKAVRDLAPDCALLAGHGGRGVIATARAEDPDGAYDFVSRGFFPAVGIDEDPVTGSAHTALAPFWSARLGRGNLVGFQGGTRTGLVRTELRGERTLLTGSAVTVIDGELLV
;
A
#
# COMPACT_ATOMS: atom_id res chain seq x y z
N MET A 1 48.10 -2.45 3.13
CA MET A 1 47.63 -2.04 1.78
C MET A 1 46.26 -2.68 1.59
N ALA A 2 45.20 -1.95 1.97
CA ALA A 2 43.85 -2.50 2.03
C ALA A 2 43.29 -2.67 0.61
N LEU A 3 42.96 -3.90 0.26
CA LEU A 3 42.18 -4.24 -0.93
C LEU A 3 40.80 -3.58 -0.78
N ARG A 4 40.64 -2.40 -1.39
CA ARG A 4 39.31 -1.84 -1.66
C ARG A 4 38.67 -2.79 -2.68
N HIS A 5 37.79 -3.66 -2.22
CA HIS A 5 36.84 -4.32 -3.11
C HIS A 5 36.04 -3.18 -3.75
N ALA A 6 36.23 -2.99 -5.06
CA ALA A 6 35.47 -2.02 -5.82
C ALA A 6 34.05 -2.59 -5.94
N TYR A 7 33.19 -2.20 -5.01
CA TYR A 7 31.74 -2.30 -5.19
C TYR A 7 31.36 -1.56 -6.48
N ALA A 8 30.32 -2.01 -7.17
CA ALA A 8 29.72 -1.31 -8.30
C ALA A 8 29.33 0.13 -7.85
N PRO A 9 29.11 1.08 -8.78
CA PRO A 9 28.71 2.43 -8.39
C PRO A 9 27.52 2.38 -7.42
N ALA A 10 27.69 3.02 -6.26
CA ALA A 10 26.69 3.02 -5.21
C ALA A 10 25.37 3.60 -5.73
N MET A 11 24.27 2.87 -5.50
CA MET A 11 22.93 3.34 -5.87
C MET A 11 22.30 4.07 -4.68
N ARG A 12 21.43 5.05 -4.94
CA ARG A 12 20.68 5.71 -3.85
C ARG A 12 19.48 4.86 -3.45
N ILE A 13 19.29 4.68 -2.15
CA ILE A 13 18.11 4.06 -1.57
C ILE A 13 17.50 4.99 -0.52
N ARG A 14 16.16 5.08 -0.52
CA ARG A 14 15.40 5.84 0.46
C ARG A 14 14.41 4.95 1.18
N ILE A 15 14.24 5.18 2.48
CA ILE A 15 13.14 4.61 3.26
C ILE A 15 12.13 5.73 3.50
N VAL A 16 10.92 5.52 3.01
CA VAL A 16 9.85 6.53 2.99
C VAL A 16 8.64 5.98 3.71
N ASP A 17 8.15 6.73 4.68
CA ASP A 17 6.90 6.44 5.37
C ASP A 17 5.73 7.04 4.58
N ALA A 18 4.89 6.19 4.00
CA ALA A 18 3.72 6.57 3.21
C ALA A 18 2.44 6.62 4.06
N PHE A 19 1.47 7.43 3.62
CA PHE A 19 0.20 7.71 4.33
C PHE A 19 0.39 8.36 5.71
N THR A 20 1.43 9.18 5.81
CA THR A 20 1.72 9.98 7.02
C THR A 20 2.48 11.25 6.68
N ASP A 21 2.41 12.23 7.58
CA ASP A 21 3.13 13.50 7.56
C ASP A 21 4.26 13.56 8.61
N ARG A 22 4.49 12.46 9.34
CA ARG A 22 5.53 12.37 10.38
C ARG A 22 6.31 11.07 10.29
N PRO A 23 7.62 11.07 10.61
CA PRO A 23 8.41 9.85 10.69
C PRO A 23 7.84 8.82 11.67
N PHE A 24 8.12 7.55 11.40
CA PHE A 24 7.79 6.38 12.21
C PHE A 24 6.29 6.09 12.32
N ALA A 25 5.48 6.64 11.42
CA ALA A 25 4.06 6.37 11.25
C ALA A 25 3.77 5.94 9.79
N GLY A 26 2.53 5.63 9.46
CA GLY A 26 2.21 5.14 8.11
C GLY A 26 2.90 3.81 7.77
N ASN A 27 3.08 3.56 6.48
CA ASN A 27 3.67 2.33 5.95
C ASN A 27 5.03 2.58 5.29
N PRO A 28 6.14 2.04 5.85
CA PRO A 28 7.48 2.24 5.29
C PRO A 28 7.68 1.44 4.00
N ALA A 29 8.23 2.10 2.98
CA ALA A 29 8.71 1.45 1.75
C ALA A 29 10.16 1.82 1.44
N GLY A 30 10.90 0.85 0.93
CA GLY A 30 12.18 1.11 0.25
C GLY A 30 11.92 1.69 -1.14
N VAL A 31 12.72 2.67 -1.57
CA VAL A 31 12.64 3.25 -2.93
C VAL A 31 14.03 3.37 -3.52
N VAL A 32 14.23 2.73 -4.68
CA VAL A 32 15.45 2.80 -5.48
C VAL A 32 15.08 3.36 -6.85
N LEU A 33 15.58 4.56 -7.15
CA LEU A 33 15.51 5.13 -8.48
C LEU A 33 16.75 4.71 -9.26
N LEU A 34 16.55 4.03 -10.37
CA LEU A 34 17.59 3.49 -11.24
C LEU A 34 17.86 4.47 -12.39
N ASP A 35 19.14 4.77 -12.62
CA ASP A 35 19.56 5.64 -13.73
C ASP A 35 19.50 4.93 -15.08
N ALA A 36 19.65 3.60 -15.08
CA ALA A 36 19.57 2.79 -16.29
C ALA A 36 18.11 2.68 -16.73
N GLY A 37 17.84 2.86 -18.03
CA GLY A 37 16.51 2.70 -18.64
C GLY A 37 15.99 1.26 -18.70
N THR A 38 16.50 0.38 -17.82
CA THR A 38 16.16 -1.04 -17.71
C THR A 38 16.33 -1.50 -16.27
N PHE A 39 15.52 -2.47 -15.84
CA PHE A 39 15.72 -3.13 -14.55
C PHE A 39 16.96 -4.05 -14.55
N PRO A 40 17.67 -4.13 -13.40
CA PRO A 40 18.57 -5.25 -13.10
C PRO A 40 17.86 -6.60 -13.16
N GLU A 41 18.65 -7.69 -13.07
CA GLU A 41 18.12 -9.05 -12.99
C GLU A 41 17.14 -9.23 -11.81
N ASP A 42 16.09 -10.03 -12.00
CA ASP A 42 15.06 -10.26 -10.99
C ASP A 42 15.63 -10.75 -9.66
N ALA A 43 16.65 -11.62 -9.72
CA ALA A 43 17.33 -12.12 -8.52
C ALA A 43 17.99 -10.99 -7.71
N TRP A 44 18.54 -9.98 -8.39
CA TRP A 44 19.14 -8.83 -7.72
C TRP A 44 18.09 -7.98 -7.02
N LEU A 45 16.98 -7.67 -7.72
CA LEU A 45 15.87 -6.91 -7.13
C LEU A 45 15.32 -7.61 -5.88
N GLN A 46 15.16 -8.93 -5.96
CA GLN A 46 14.66 -9.74 -4.86
C GLN A 46 15.62 -9.76 -3.67
N HIS A 47 16.93 -9.85 -3.90
CA HIS A 47 17.92 -9.77 -2.83
C HIS A 47 17.90 -8.42 -2.12
N VAL A 48 17.76 -7.32 -2.86
CA VAL A 48 17.66 -5.99 -2.25
C VAL A 48 16.39 -5.85 -1.42
N ALA A 49 15.24 -6.29 -1.94
CA ALA A 49 13.98 -6.26 -1.18
C ALA A 49 14.06 -7.11 0.10
N ALA A 50 14.72 -8.28 0.04
CA ALA A 50 14.96 -9.14 1.19
C ALA A 50 15.90 -8.50 2.22
N GLU A 51 16.97 -7.83 1.79
CA GLU A 51 17.91 -7.11 2.68
C GLU A 51 17.23 -5.93 3.39
N VAL A 52 16.39 -5.18 2.65
CA VAL A 52 15.65 -4.04 3.20
C VAL A 52 14.59 -4.48 4.21
N ASN A 53 13.97 -5.65 3.98
CA ASN A 53 13.03 -6.31 4.88
C ASN A 53 11.88 -5.41 5.38
N LEU A 54 11.31 -4.61 4.47
CA LEU A 54 10.07 -3.84 4.66
C LEU A 54 8.91 -4.52 3.92
N SER A 55 7.67 -4.01 4.07
CA SER A 55 6.51 -4.52 3.34
C SER A 55 6.80 -4.61 1.84
N GLU A 56 7.31 -3.52 1.26
CA GLU A 56 7.78 -3.50 -0.12
C GLU A 56 9.02 -2.60 -0.33
N THR A 57 9.82 -2.99 -1.32
CA THR A 57 10.81 -2.14 -1.97
C THR A 57 10.39 -1.87 -3.41
N ALA A 58 10.28 -0.59 -3.76
CA ALA A 58 9.97 -0.10 -5.09
C ALA A 58 11.24 0.20 -5.88
N PHE A 59 11.25 -0.23 -7.13
CA PHE A 59 12.31 0.08 -8.10
C PHE A 59 11.69 0.79 -9.28
N ALA A 60 12.25 1.94 -9.66
CA ALA A 60 11.75 2.72 -10.78
C ALA A 60 12.86 3.24 -11.67
N HIS A 61 12.62 3.26 -12.98
CA HIS A 61 13.52 3.90 -13.95
C HIS A 61 12.72 4.71 -14.97
N PRO A 62 13.30 5.79 -15.55
CA PRO A 62 12.59 6.59 -16.54
C PRO A 62 12.37 5.78 -17.82
N LEU A 63 11.27 6.06 -18.51
CA LEU A 63 10.97 5.54 -19.84
C LEU A 63 11.24 6.60 -20.91
N PRO A 64 11.49 6.19 -22.18
CA PRO A 64 11.59 7.13 -23.29
C PRO A 64 10.31 7.97 -23.45
N PRO A 65 10.43 9.26 -23.84
CA PRO A 65 9.26 10.10 -24.05
C PRO A 65 8.40 9.62 -25.21
N GLY A 66 7.10 9.93 -25.16
CA GLY A 66 6.15 9.63 -26.24
C GLY A 66 5.41 8.29 -26.12
N GLY A 67 5.66 7.53 -25.05
CA GLY A 67 4.82 6.39 -24.67
C GLY A 67 3.67 6.76 -23.74
N ASP A 68 2.88 5.75 -23.34
CA ASP A 68 1.74 5.91 -22.41
C ASP A 68 2.15 6.10 -20.94
N ALA A 69 3.43 5.89 -20.63
CA ALA A 69 3.99 5.99 -19.28
C ALA A 69 5.33 6.74 -19.27
N ASP A 70 5.61 7.40 -18.15
CA ASP A 70 6.79 8.23 -17.92
C ASP A 70 7.91 7.43 -17.23
N TRP A 71 7.55 6.47 -16.39
CA TRP A 71 8.45 5.64 -15.60
C TRP A 71 8.02 4.17 -15.65
N ALA A 72 8.96 3.24 -15.56
CA ALA A 72 8.65 1.85 -15.21
C ALA A 72 8.75 1.69 -13.69
N LEU A 73 7.86 0.88 -13.10
CA LEU A 73 7.81 0.66 -11.66
C LEU A 73 7.52 -0.80 -11.32
N ARG A 74 8.31 -1.36 -10.41
CA ARG A 74 8.16 -2.71 -9.85
C ARG A 74 8.18 -2.64 -8.33
N TRP A 75 7.43 -3.54 -7.68
CA TRP A 75 7.39 -3.65 -6.22
C TRP A 75 7.68 -5.08 -5.81
N LEU A 76 8.62 -5.22 -4.89
CA LEU A 76 9.01 -6.51 -4.36
C LEU A 76 8.85 -6.51 -2.84
N THR A 77 8.16 -7.52 -2.32
CA THR A 77 8.24 -7.90 -0.91
C THR A 77 9.57 -8.63 -0.68
N PRO A 78 9.90 -8.99 0.58
CA PRO A 78 11.10 -9.78 0.86
C PRO A 78 11.13 -11.15 0.16
N THR A 79 9.98 -11.66 -0.31
CA THR A 79 9.86 -13.01 -0.86
C THR A 79 9.36 -13.08 -2.30
N ALA A 80 8.70 -12.04 -2.83
CA ALA A 80 8.15 -12.07 -4.18
C ALA A 80 7.88 -10.68 -4.78
N GLU A 81 7.75 -10.61 -6.10
CA GLU A 81 7.20 -9.44 -6.79
C GLU A 81 5.66 -9.45 -6.73
N VAL A 82 5.07 -8.27 -6.44
CA VAL A 82 3.61 -8.09 -6.40
C VAL A 82 3.12 -7.28 -7.59
N ASN A 83 1.87 -7.52 -8.01
CA ASN A 83 1.30 -6.86 -9.19
C ASN A 83 0.92 -5.39 -8.93
N MET A 84 0.62 -5.02 -7.68
CA MET A 84 0.18 -3.68 -7.30
C MET A 84 0.55 -3.37 -5.85
N CYS A 85 1.07 -2.17 -5.58
CA CYS A 85 1.29 -1.69 -4.22
C CYS A 85 1.02 -0.19 -4.11
N GLY A 86 0.03 0.20 -3.30
CA GLY A 86 -0.35 1.61 -3.14
C GLY A 86 0.71 2.45 -2.41
N HIS A 87 1.13 2.02 -1.22
CA HIS A 87 2.00 2.85 -0.37
C HIS A 87 3.40 3.03 -0.97
N ALA A 88 3.96 1.99 -1.61
CA ALA A 88 5.26 2.07 -2.28
C ALA A 88 5.20 2.88 -3.59
N THR A 89 4.04 2.93 -4.26
CA THR A 89 3.79 3.87 -5.36
C THR A 89 3.79 5.31 -4.86
N LEU A 90 3.06 5.60 -3.78
CA LEU A 90 3.03 6.91 -3.15
C LEU A 90 4.44 7.35 -2.72
N ALA A 91 5.20 6.45 -2.09
CA ALA A 91 6.58 6.67 -1.69
C ALA A 91 7.48 6.97 -2.90
N THR A 92 7.33 6.23 -3.99
CA THR A 92 8.10 6.45 -5.22
C THR A 92 7.80 7.83 -5.81
N THR A 93 6.53 8.21 -5.94
CA THR A 93 6.13 9.54 -6.38
C THR A 93 6.69 10.63 -5.46
N HIS A 94 6.66 10.43 -4.14
CA HIS A 94 7.29 11.36 -3.19
C HIS A 94 8.78 11.56 -3.47
N VAL A 95 9.53 10.50 -3.69
CA VAL A 95 10.96 10.59 -4.02
C VAL A 95 11.18 11.29 -5.37
N LEU A 96 10.40 10.96 -6.39
CA LEU A 96 10.52 11.60 -7.70
C LEU A 96 10.31 13.12 -7.64
N HIS A 97 9.30 13.56 -6.88
CA HIS A 97 9.01 14.98 -6.73
C HIS A 97 10.02 15.70 -5.85
N THR A 98 10.43 15.10 -4.72
CA THR A 98 11.37 15.74 -3.78
C THR A 98 12.79 15.81 -4.32
N THR A 99 13.18 14.89 -5.22
CA THR A 99 14.48 14.93 -5.91
C THR A 99 14.45 15.77 -7.19
N GLY A 100 13.28 16.26 -7.63
CA GLY A 100 13.11 17.00 -8.88
C GLY A 100 13.19 16.13 -10.14
N ALA A 101 13.16 14.80 -10.01
CA ALA A 101 13.17 13.87 -11.14
C ALA A 101 11.83 13.85 -11.90
N ALA A 102 10.73 14.27 -11.26
CA ALA A 102 9.44 14.50 -11.91
C ALA A 102 8.66 15.65 -11.26
N THR A 103 7.70 16.21 -11.99
CA THR A 103 6.80 17.25 -11.49
C THR A 103 5.37 17.00 -11.96
N GLY A 104 4.38 17.33 -11.12
CA GLY A 104 2.96 17.18 -11.46
C GLY A 104 2.48 15.74 -11.53
N THR A 105 1.98 15.34 -12.69
CA THR A 105 1.45 13.99 -12.93
C THR A 105 2.57 13.04 -13.36
N VAL A 106 2.62 11.85 -12.75
CA VAL A 106 3.56 10.78 -13.11
C VAL A 106 2.76 9.53 -13.49
N ARG A 107 3.04 8.97 -14.67
CA ARG A 107 2.47 7.72 -15.15
C ARG A 107 3.50 6.60 -15.05
N PHE A 108 3.14 5.52 -14.36
CA PHE A 108 3.98 4.35 -14.19
C PHE A 108 3.49 3.19 -15.05
N SER A 109 4.38 2.60 -15.84
CA SER A 109 4.18 1.28 -16.45
C SER A 109 4.48 0.21 -15.41
N THR A 110 3.49 -0.65 -15.15
CA THR A 110 3.53 -1.66 -14.08
C THR A 110 2.95 -2.99 -14.60
N ARG A 111 3.08 -4.08 -13.81
CA ARG A 111 2.47 -5.37 -14.16
C ARG A 111 0.94 -5.32 -14.23
N SER A 112 0.31 -4.36 -13.55
CA SER A 112 -1.13 -4.12 -13.57
C SER A 112 -1.55 -3.03 -14.58
N GLY A 113 -0.68 -2.66 -15.52
CA GLY A 113 -0.93 -1.61 -16.50
C GLY A 113 -0.45 -0.23 -16.03
N VAL A 114 -1.02 0.84 -16.60
CA VAL A 114 -0.60 2.20 -16.29
C VAL A 114 -1.25 2.71 -15.01
N LEU A 115 -0.43 3.03 -14.00
CA LEU A 115 -0.86 3.72 -12.79
C LEU A 115 -0.55 5.21 -12.88
N ILE A 116 -1.49 6.04 -12.47
CA ILE A 116 -1.37 7.50 -12.54
C ILE A 116 -1.30 8.06 -11.13
N THR A 117 -0.30 8.90 -10.89
CA THR A 117 -0.19 9.67 -9.66
C THR A 117 -0.12 11.16 -9.97
N HIS A 118 -0.62 11.98 -9.05
CA HIS A 118 -0.57 13.43 -9.13
C HIS A 118 -0.18 13.99 -7.78
N ALA A 119 0.95 14.70 -7.71
CA ALA A 119 1.28 15.48 -6.53
C ALA A 119 0.80 16.92 -6.68
N ASP A 120 0.12 17.43 -5.66
CA ASP A 120 -0.25 18.84 -5.57
C ASP A 120 0.88 19.69 -4.94
N GLY A 121 0.70 21.01 -4.95
CA GLY A 121 1.67 21.96 -4.38
C GLY A 121 1.84 21.86 -2.85
N SER A 122 1.01 21.10 -2.15
CA SER A 122 1.13 20.85 -0.70
C SER A 122 1.99 19.64 -0.35
N GLY A 123 2.40 18.85 -1.36
CA GLY A 123 3.09 17.58 -1.15
C GLY A 123 2.15 16.39 -0.91
N SER A 124 0.83 16.58 -1.04
CA SER A 124 -0.12 15.46 -1.08
C SER A 124 -0.07 14.79 -2.44
N ILE A 125 -0.12 13.46 -2.45
CA ILE A 125 -0.05 12.63 -3.64
C ILE A 125 -1.36 11.86 -3.75
N THR A 126 -2.03 12.01 -4.88
CA THR A 126 -3.23 11.25 -5.25
C THR A 126 -2.87 10.18 -6.25
N MET A 127 -3.32 8.96 -6.02
CA MET A 127 -3.16 7.80 -6.89
C MET A 127 -4.52 7.36 -7.40
N ASP A 128 -4.59 6.94 -8.66
CA ASP A 128 -5.83 6.52 -9.31
C ASP A 128 -5.85 4.99 -9.50
N PHE A 129 -6.76 4.30 -8.79
CA PHE A 129 -6.91 2.84 -8.83
C PHE A 129 -8.29 2.39 -9.32
N PRO A 130 -8.42 1.19 -9.91
CA PRO A 130 -9.71 0.56 -10.09
C PRO A 130 -10.41 0.37 -8.73
N THR A 131 -11.71 0.66 -8.68
CA THR A 131 -12.55 0.35 -7.52
C THR A 131 -12.72 -1.17 -7.43
N ALA A 132 -12.49 -1.74 -6.25
CA ALA A 132 -12.68 -3.17 -6.05
C ALA A 132 -14.17 -3.53 -6.09
N PRO A 133 -14.56 -4.65 -6.73
CA PRO A 133 -15.90 -5.19 -6.55
C PRO A 133 -16.11 -5.60 -5.10
N LEU A 134 -17.36 -5.62 -4.65
CA LEU A 134 -17.75 -6.08 -3.32
C LEU A 134 -18.86 -7.11 -3.48
N THR A 135 -18.49 -8.39 -3.42
CA THR A 135 -19.46 -9.49 -3.52
C THR A 135 -19.75 -10.02 -2.12
N PRO A 136 -20.99 -9.92 -1.59
CA PRO A 136 -21.34 -10.50 -0.30
C PRO A 136 -21.08 -12.01 -0.28
N VAL A 137 -20.45 -12.49 0.78
CA VAL A 137 -20.16 -13.91 1.00
C VAL A 137 -20.47 -14.30 2.44
N ASP A 138 -20.67 -15.59 2.67
CA ASP A 138 -20.71 -16.13 4.03
C ASP A 138 -19.34 -16.02 4.68
N VAL A 139 -19.31 -15.73 5.97
CA VAL A 139 -18.06 -15.67 6.75
C VAL A 139 -17.51 -17.09 6.89
N PRO A 140 -16.28 -17.39 6.42
CA PRO A 140 -15.70 -18.70 6.64
C PRO A 140 -15.49 -18.95 8.14
N ASP A 141 -15.92 -20.10 8.65
CA ASP A 141 -15.79 -20.45 10.08
C ASP A 141 -14.36 -20.30 10.61
N VAL A 142 -13.37 -20.59 9.77
CA VAL A 142 -11.95 -20.44 10.12
C VAL A 142 -11.59 -18.96 10.33
N VAL A 143 -12.06 -18.07 9.47
CA VAL A 143 -11.85 -16.62 9.60
C VAL A 143 -12.55 -16.09 10.84
N ALA A 144 -13.79 -16.51 11.09
CA ALA A 144 -14.53 -16.12 12.30
C ALA A 144 -13.79 -16.51 13.58
N ARG A 145 -13.29 -17.76 13.65
CA ARG A 145 -12.48 -18.22 14.80
C ARG A 145 -11.15 -17.49 14.90
N ALA A 146 -10.48 -17.23 13.78
CA ALA A 146 -9.18 -16.57 13.76
C ALA A 146 -9.27 -15.12 14.24
N LEU A 147 -10.32 -14.39 13.85
CA LEU A 147 -10.55 -13.01 14.30
C LEU A 147 -11.06 -12.93 15.74
N GLY A 148 -11.89 -13.90 16.17
CA GLY A 148 -12.43 -13.95 17.53
C GLY A 148 -13.35 -12.77 17.87
N ALA A 149 -13.94 -12.13 16.87
CA ALA A 149 -14.77 -10.92 17.01
C ALA A 149 -16.17 -11.12 16.43
N GLU A 150 -17.12 -10.25 16.82
CA GLU A 150 -18.46 -10.20 16.22
C GLU A 150 -18.38 -9.62 14.80
N ILE A 151 -18.68 -10.48 13.81
CA ILE A 151 -18.67 -10.13 12.40
C ILE A 151 -20.09 -9.82 11.93
N ARG A 152 -20.27 -8.66 11.30
CA ARG A 152 -21.55 -8.20 10.74
C ARG A 152 -21.73 -8.64 9.29
N SER A 153 -20.67 -8.56 8.49
CA SER A 153 -20.71 -8.94 7.08
C SER A 153 -19.33 -9.26 6.53
N ALA A 154 -19.29 -10.04 5.44
CA ALA A 154 -18.08 -10.38 4.71
C ALA A 154 -18.28 -10.15 3.21
N HIS A 155 -17.23 -9.66 2.54
CA HIS A 155 -17.26 -9.37 1.11
C HIS A 155 -15.96 -9.81 0.43
N ASP A 156 -16.07 -10.52 -0.68
CA ASP A 156 -14.96 -10.80 -1.60
C ASP A 156 -14.66 -9.55 -2.42
N THR A 157 -13.37 -9.16 -2.45
CA THR A 157 -12.87 -7.95 -3.12
C THR A 157 -12.41 -8.16 -4.57
N GLY A 158 -12.69 -9.34 -5.14
CA GLY A 158 -12.34 -9.72 -6.50
C GLY A 158 -10.86 -10.09 -6.68
N PRO A 159 -10.46 -10.51 -7.89
CA PRO A 159 -9.15 -11.10 -8.14
C PRO A 159 -7.99 -10.10 -8.09
N ASP A 160 -8.24 -8.80 -8.30
CA ASP A 160 -7.19 -7.79 -8.37
C ASP A 160 -6.72 -7.33 -6.99
N VAL A 161 -7.64 -7.28 -6.01
CA VAL A 161 -7.30 -7.03 -4.59
C VAL A 161 -7.03 -8.35 -3.87
N GLY A 162 -7.91 -9.33 -4.05
CA GLY A 162 -7.72 -10.70 -3.59
C GLY A 162 -7.93 -10.91 -2.09
N ASP A 163 -8.56 -9.96 -1.39
CA ASP A 163 -8.78 -10.01 0.06
C ASP A 163 -10.24 -10.27 0.43
N LEU A 164 -10.45 -10.69 1.68
CA LEU A 164 -11.77 -10.75 2.31
C LEU A 164 -11.97 -9.50 3.19
N LEU A 165 -12.95 -8.66 2.85
CA LEU A 165 -13.34 -7.52 3.65
C LEU A 165 -14.37 -7.94 4.71
N ILE A 166 -14.07 -7.69 5.97
CA ILE A 166 -14.84 -8.09 7.16
C ILE A 166 -15.30 -6.86 7.92
N GLU A 167 -16.61 -6.66 8.01
CA GLU A 167 -17.23 -5.63 8.84
C GLU A 167 -17.40 -6.16 10.26
N LEU A 168 -16.82 -5.46 11.24
CA LEU A 168 -16.98 -5.75 12.67
C LEU A 168 -18.02 -4.84 13.31
N ALA A 169 -18.35 -5.15 14.57
CA ALA A 169 -19.37 -4.41 15.33
C ALA A 169 -19.06 -2.91 15.48
N ASP A 170 -17.84 -2.56 15.84
CA ASP A 170 -17.44 -1.19 16.14
C ASP A 170 -15.92 -0.98 16.01
N GLU A 171 -15.50 0.28 16.12
CA GLU A 171 -14.10 0.68 16.05
C GLU A 171 -13.26 0.02 17.14
N LYS A 172 -13.79 -0.11 18.36
CA LYS A 172 -13.15 -0.85 19.45
C LYS A 172 -12.84 -2.31 19.05
N ALA A 173 -13.79 -3.02 18.45
CA ALA A 173 -13.60 -4.39 18.00
C ALA A 173 -12.46 -4.51 16.98
N VAL A 174 -12.35 -3.56 16.06
CA VAL A 174 -11.23 -3.51 15.09
C VAL A 174 -9.90 -3.25 15.80
N ARG A 175 -9.85 -2.26 16.71
CA ARG A 175 -8.62 -1.89 17.44
C ARG A 175 -8.08 -3.03 18.30
N ASP A 176 -8.97 -3.77 18.96
CA ASP A 176 -8.62 -4.84 19.90
C ASP A 176 -8.31 -6.18 19.24
N LEU A 177 -8.41 -6.31 17.91
CA LEU A 177 -8.13 -7.57 17.21
C LEU A 177 -6.75 -8.12 17.57
N ALA A 178 -6.70 -9.41 17.86
CA ALA A 178 -5.47 -10.17 18.04
C ALA A 178 -5.61 -11.50 17.29
N PRO A 179 -5.59 -11.47 15.95
CA PRO A 179 -5.98 -12.62 15.16
C PRO A 179 -4.94 -13.73 15.18
N ASP A 180 -5.41 -14.96 15.10
CA ASP A 180 -4.53 -16.11 14.84
C ASP A 180 -4.10 -16.09 13.36
N CYS A 181 -2.92 -15.49 13.11
CA CYS A 181 -2.37 -15.33 11.77
C CYS A 181 -2.04 -16.68 11.10
N ALA A 182 -1.76 -17.73 11.87
CA ALA A 182 -1.53 -19.07 11.32
C ALA A 182 -2.82 -19.67 10.73
N LEU A 183 -3.97 -19.42 11.36
CA LEU A 183 -5.26 -19.82 10.81
C LEU A 183 -5.63 -19.02 9.54
N LEU A 184 -5.28 -17.73 9.50
CA LEU A 184 -5.52 -16.85 8.35
C LEU A 184 -4.63 -17.20 7.15
N ALA A 185 -3.41 -17.72 7.34
CA ALA A 185 -2.42 -17.96 6.28
C ALA A 185 -2.88 -18.92 5.15
N GLY A 186 -4.03 -19.60 5.30
CA GLY A 186 -4.61 -20.48 4.29
C GLY A 186 -6.08 -20.17 3.94
N HIS A 187 -6.63 -19.03 4.39
CA HIS A 187 -8.05 -18.72 4.24
C HIS A 187 -8.26 -17.22 3.91
N GLY A 188 -9.20 -16.91 3.02
CA GLY A 188 -9.52 -15.52 2.65
C GLY A 188 -8.72 -14.94 1.49
N GLY A 189 -8.12 -15.78 0.64
CA GLY A 189 -7.33 -15.33 -0.51
C GLY A 189 -5.94 -14.85 -0.10
N ARG A 190 -5.61 -13.60 -0.40
CA ARG A 190 -4.36 -12.93 -0.02
C ARG A 190 -4.37 -12.52 1.46
N GLY A 191 -5.51 -12.13 2.02
CA GLY A 191 -5.63 -11.74 3.42
C GLY A 191 -7.01 -11.21 3.81
N VAL A 192 -7.08 -10.62 5.00
CA VAL A 192 -8.32 -10.10 5.61
C VAL A 192 -8.19 -8.60 5.90
N ILE A 193 -9.18 -7.83 5.46
CA ILE A 193 -9.35 -6.42 5.79
C ILE A 193 -10.47 -6.31 6.82
N ALA A 194 -10.14 -6.07 8.08
CA ALA A 194 -11.15 -5.83 9.11
C ALA A 194 -11.48 -4.34 9.18
N THR A 195 -12.77 -3.99 9.27
CA THR A 195 -13.21 -2.58 9.28
C THR A 195 -14.45 -2.36 10.13
N ALA A 196 -14.61 -1.13 10.62
CA ALA A 196 -15.81 -0.65 11.28
C ALA A 196 -15.95 0.86 11.06
N ARG A 197 -17.16 1.37 11.29
CA ARG A 197 -17.42 2.81 11.26
C ARG A 197 -16.65 3.49 12.39
N ALA A 198 -16.15 4.69 12.14
CA ALA A 198 -15.56 5.51 13.19
C ALA A 198 -16.58 5.81 14.29
N GLU A 199 -16.13 5.78 15.55
CA GLU A 199 -16.96 6.09 16.73
C GLU A 199 -17.37 7.57 16.78
N ASP A 200 -16.48 8.47 16.36
CA ASP A 200 -16.72 9.91 16.29
C ASP A 200 -17.04 10.34 14.85
N PRO A 201 -18.33 10.60 14.51
CA PRO A 201 -18.72 10.99 13.16
C PRO A 201 -18.21 12.37 12.72
N ASP A 202 -17.84 13.22 13.68
CA ASP A 202 -17.27 14.55 13.45
C ASP A 202 -15.73 14.55 13.62
N GLY A 203 -15.15 13.35 13.81
CA GLY A 203 -13.73 13.13 13.97
C GLY A 203 -12.92 13.30 12.69
N ALA A 204 -11.63 13.01 12.77
CA ALA A 204 -10.70 13.17 11.65
C ALA A 204 -10.81 12.08 10.56
N TYR A 205 -11.61 11.03 10.80
CA TYR A 205 -11.78 9.90 9.90
C TYR A 205 -13.19 9.30 10.00
N ASP A 206 -13.61 8.62 8.94
CA ASP A 206 -14.95 8.08 8.73
C ASP A 206 -15.09 6.61 9.11
N PHE A 207 -14.02 5.85 8.94
CA PHE A 207 -13.94 4.43 9.22
C PHE A 207 -12.54 4.06 9.67
N VAL A 208 -12.47 2.94 10.40
CA VAL A 208 -11.20 2.33 10.79
C VAL A 208 -10.96 1.02 10.05
N SER A 209 -9.71 0.65 9.87
CA SER A 209 -9.34 -0.66 9.34
C SER A 209 -8.05 -1.23 9.95
N ARG A 210 -7.89 -2.55 9.79
CA ARG A 210 -6.63 -3.30 9.96
C ARG A 210 -6.52 -4.32 8.83
N GLY A 211 -5.31 -4.60 8.36
CA GLY A 211 -5.06 -5.52 7.25
C GLY A 211 -4.10 -6.63 7.67
N PHE A 212 -4.52 -7.89 7.53
CA PHE A 212 -3.74 -9.08 7.90
C PHE A 212 -3.51 -9.95 6.67
N PHE A 213 -2.25 -10.18 6.28
CA PHE A 213 -1.88 -10.86 5.04
C PHE A 213 -0.84 -11.99 5.24
N PRO A 214 -1.03 -12.90 6.21
CA PRO A 214 -0.01 -13.90 6.54
C PRO A 214 0.24 -14.90 5.40
N ALA A 215 -0.70 -15.07 4.47
CA ALA A 215 -0.52 -15.89 3.27
C ALA A 215 0.61 -15.38 2.35
N VAL A 216 0.98 -14.09 2.47
CA VAL A 216 2.11 -13.47 1.76
C VAL A 216 3.23 -13.02 2.69
N GLY A 217 3.27 -13.57 3.91
CA GLY A 217 4.35 -13.34 4.88
C GLY A 217 4.26 -12.04 5.67
N ILE A 218 3.12 -11.35 5.64
CA ILE A 218 2.89 -10.11 6.38
C ILE A 218 1.75 -10.34 7.37
N ASP A 219 2.08 -10.61 8.64
CA ASP A 219 1.07 -10.84 9.69
C ASP A 219 0.09 -9.67 9.78
N GLU A 220 0.61 -8.44 9.81
CA GLU A 220 -0.17 -7.21 9.76
C GLU A 220 0.55 -6.13 8.96
N ASP A 221 -0.14 -5.56 7.97
CA ASP A 221 0.37 -4.45 7.17
C ASP A 221 -0.06 -3.10 7.78
N PRO A 222 0.88 -2.16 8.05
CA PRO A 222 0.59 -0.90 8.71
C PRO A 222 -0.52 -0.06 8.07
N VAL A 223 -0.44 0.14 6.75
CA VAL A 223 -1.43 0.90 5.97
C VAL A 223 -1.48 0.35 4.55
N THR A 224 -2.59 -0.30 4.21
CA THR A 224 -2.75 -1.02 2.96
C THR A 224 -3.52 -0.16 1.97
N GLY A 225 -2.79 0.48 1.05
CA GLY A 225 -3.40 1.32 0.02
C GLY A 225 -4.44 0.58 -0.82
N SER A 226 -4.12 -0.64 -1.28
CA SER A 226 -5.07 -1.44 -2.08
C SER A 226 -6.36 -1.78 -1.34
N ALA A 227 -6.32 -2.01 -0.02
CA ALA A 227 -7.53 -2.27 0.77
C ALA A 227 -8.53 -1.10 0.68
N HIS A 228 -8.05 0.12 0.48
CA HIS A 228 -8.91 1.30 0.39
C HIS A 228 -9.71 1.37 -0.91
N THR A 229 -9.37 0.60 -1.95
CA THR A 229 -10.21 0.47 -3.15
C THR A 229 -11.46 -0.37 -2.91
N ALA A 230 -11.47 -1.18 -1.83
CA ALA A 230 -12.64 -1.91 -1.34
C ALA A 230 -13.35 -1.16 -0.20
N LEU A 231 -12.60 -0.54 0.72
CA LEU A 231 -13.17 0.21 1.84
C LEU A 231 -13.94 1.46 1.38
N ALA A 232 -13.42 2.19 0.39
CA ALA A 232 -14.05 3.40 -0.12
C ALA A 232 -15.48 3.15 -0.66
N PRO A 233 -15.72 2.22 -1.61
CA PRO A 233 -17.09 1.92 -2.05
C PRO A 233 -17.96 1.35 -0.92
N PHE A 234 -17.39 0.51 -0.05
CA PHE A 234 -18.13 -0.12 1.05
C PHE A 234 -18.71 0.90 2.03
N TRP A 235 -17.90 1.87 2.46
CA TRP A 235 -18.32 2.91 3.38
C TRP A 235 -19.05 4.05 2.70
N SER A 236 -18.73 4.38 1.44
CA SER A 236 -19.45 5.42 0.69
C SER A 236 -20.93 5.07 0.53
N ALA A 237 -21.24 3.79 0.26
CA ALA A 237 -22.61 3.31 0.18
C ALA A 237 -23.37 3.44 1.50
N ARG A 238 -22.71 3.24 2.65
CA ARG A 238 -23.30 3.33 3.99
C ARG A 238 -23.44 4.76 4.50
N LEU A 239 -22.49 5.63 4.14
CA LEU A 239 -22.41 7.01 4.62
C LEU A 239 -23.07 8.02 3.67
N GLY A 240 -23.40 7.61 2.44
CA GLY A 240 -24.10 8.45 1.46
C GLY A 240 -23.23 9.55 0.83
N ARG A 241 -21.89 9.42 0.89
CA ARG A 241 -20.93 10.35 0.28
C ARG A 241 -19.72 9.62 -0.28
N GLY A 242 -19.13 10.13 -1.36
CA GLY A 242 -18.00 9.49 -2.05
C GLY A 242 -16.61 9.93 -1.56
N ASN A 243 -16.51 11.03 -0.82
CA ASN A 243 -15.26 11.49 -0.21
C ASN A 243 -15.23 11.05 1.25
N LEU A 244 -14.22 10.26 1.62
CA LEU A 244 -14.06 9.71 2.96
C LEU A 244 -12.58 9.74 3.38
N VAL A 245 -12.33 9.57 4.66
CA VAL A 245 -11.00 9.39 5.24
C VAL A 245 -10.98 8.09 6.04
N GLY A 246 -10.12 7.16 5.63
CA GLY A 246 -9.87 5.92 6.37
C GLY A 246 -8.70 6.08 7.33
N PHE A 247 -8.87 5.61 8.56
CA PHE A 247 -7.78 5.40 9.50
C PHE A 247 -7.41 3.91 9.51
N GLN A 248 -6.20 3.57 9.07
CA GLN A 248 -5.67 2.21 9.26
C GLN A 248 -4.63 2.23 10.38
N GLY A 249 -4.69 1.23 11.27
CA GLY A 249 -3.87 1.23 12.46
C GLY A 249 -3.49 -0.14 12.98
N GLY A 250 -2.73 -0.12 14.07
CA GLY A 250 -2.06 -1.26 14.69
C GLY A 250 -0.84 -0.69 15.42
N THR A 251 0.33 -1.29 15.22
CA THR A 251 1.61 -0.75 15.75
C THR A 251 1.96 0.61 15.12
N ARG A 252 1.69 0.77 13.83
CA ARG A 252 1.82 2.04 13.09
C ARG A 252 0.44 2.43 12.57
N THR A 253 0.27 3.72 12.28
CA THR A 253 -1.04 4.29 11.91
C THR A 253 -0.91 5.24 10.75
N GLY A 254 -1.88 5.28 9.85
CA GLY A 254 -1.94 6.26 8.78
C GLY A 254 -3.36 6.63 8.39
N LEU A 255 -3.47 7.75 7.68
CA LEU A 255 -4.72 8.27 7.13
C LEU A 255 -4.68 8.17 5.61
N VAL A 256 -5.74 7.62 5.04
CA VAL A 256 -5.92 7.51 3.59
C VAL A 256 -7.18 8.27 3.23
N ARG A 257 -7.04 9.37 2.50
CA ARG A 257 -8.20 10.07 1.93
C ARG A 257 -8.63 9.32 0.67
N THR A 258 -9.93 9.07 0.54
CA THR A 258 -10.50 8.32 -0.57
C THR A 258 -11.55 9.15 -1.28
N GLU A 259 -11.54 9.14 -2.61
CA GLU A 259 -12.62 9.69 -3.44
C GLU A 259 -13.12 8.60 -4.40
N LEU A 260 -14.38 8.20 -4.24
CA LEU A 260 -15.05 7.23 -5.11
C LEU A 260 -15.63 7.92 -6.35
N ARG A 261 -15.17 7.50 -7.53
CA ARG A 261 -15.62 7.96 -8.85
C ARG A 261 -16.13 6.80 -9.71
N GLY A 262 -17.15 6.10 -9.22
CA GLY A 262 -17.70 4.92 -9.89
C GLY A 262 -16.69 3.77 -9.91
N GLU A 263 -16.24 3.37 -11.09
CA GLU A 263 -15.26 2.28 -11.29
C GLU A 263 -13.83 2.67 -10.90
N ARG A 264 -13.59 3.92 -10.48
CA ARG A 264 -12.30 4.41 -10.03
C ARG A 264 -12.36 4.86 -8.57
N THR A 265 -11.34 4.53 -7.79
CA THR A 265 -11.13 5.03 -6.43
C THR A 265 -9.81 5.76 -6.39
N LEU A 266 -9.86 7.05 -6.04
CA LEU A 266 -8.66 7.85 -5.83
C LEU A 266 -8.23 7.74 -4.38
N LEU A 267 -6.94 7.53 -4.17
CA LEU A 267 -6.33 7.43 -2.85
C LEU A 267 -5.32 8.56 -2.69
N THR A 268 -5.51 9.42 -1.69
CA THR A 268 -4.62 10.54 -1.42
C THR A 268 -3.96 10.40 -0.05
N GLY A 269 -2.65 10.58 -0.02
CA GLY A 269 -1.86 10.56 1.20
C GLY A 269 -0.64 11.48 1.13
N SER A 270 0.05 11.58 2.25
CA SER A 270 1.35 12.25 2.37
C SER A 270 2.44 11.20 2.56
N ALA A 271 3.68 11.59 2.34
CA ALA A 271 4.85 10.75 2.59
C ALA A 271 6.00 11.56 3.18
N VAL A 272 6.85 10.89 3.96
CA VAL A 272 8.04 11.47 4.57
C VAL A 272 9.23 10.55 4.33
N THR A 273 10.28 11.08 3.70
CA THR A 273 11.58 10.37 3.62
C THR A 273 12.22 10.36 5.01
N VAL A 274 12.49 9.17 5.55
CA VAL A 274 13.08 8.95 6.88
C VAL A 274 14.56 8.62 6.78
N ILE A 275 14.96 7.85 5.78
CA ILE A 275 16.35 7.51 5.50
C ILE A 275 16.63 7.83 4.03
N ASP A 276 17.77 8.48 3.77
CA ASP A 276 18.30 8.67 2.42
C ASP A 276 19.80 8.33 2.43
N GLY A 277 20.16 7.26 1.72
CA GLY A 277 21.48 6.66 1.82
C GLY A 277 21.96 6.02 0.53
N GLU A 278 23.06 5.29 0.65
CA GLU A 278 23.70 4.56 -0.45
C GLU A 278 23.55 3.05 -0.22
N LEU A 279 23.04 2.37 -1.24
CA LEU A 279 23.04 0.92 -1.37
C LEU A 279 24.36 0.51 -2.03
N LEU A 280 25.18 -0.21 -1.26
CA LEU A 280 26.44 -0.77 -1.73
C LEU A 280 26.17 -2.14 -2.33
N VAL A 281 26.52 -2.31 -3.61
CA VAL A 281 26.32 -3.56 -4.36
C VAL A 281 27.58 -4.01 -5.08
#